data_AF-A0AAD2FSH5-F1
#
_entry.id   AF-A0AAD2FSH5-F1
#
_cell.length_a   1.000
_cell.length_b   1.000
_cell.length_c   1.000
_cell.angle_alpha   90.00
_cell.angle_beta   90.00
_cell.angle_gamma   90.00
#
_symmetry.space_group_name_H-M   'P 1'
#
loop_
_entity.id
_entity.type
_entity.pdbx_description
1 polymer ?
#
loop_
_entity_poly.entity_id
_entity_poly.type
_entity_poly.pdbx_seq_one_letter_code
_entity_poly.pdbx_strand_id
1 'polypeptide(L)'
;MPIANDASRKVVFFAGPHKAAATSVEEWFYNYYTKEDSDHFALRHWKWPIVEGPKTDQLDEPWKVFQELVLAPDDLEMKEEIMVSIQETFDESHTGIILGTESFDQVGRYSKGDATKAMKDILQRLGVSDKEVTVVINYRSPRLDQWISVWKHSGVPSYRSFMCDSQDRHQLREERIEQLSTLMDPLYMAQTFVKEGWDVRLIDMEGVDRANKDIVNVIACDILGGKCLMKDSIVYGHRGDETHFNVEDKDFRELTAEQRHEADKLFRARDCAFEEYLSKHPKFEVGYQNNLWSDCDKQDLGREDVFVYLAGMPQAIYSGLVNQFNCSEEGLTIDELLDGEHLENLTPEDVFADSKASNFFTIIMLPILCILAIAYQVMKRSKDDIGDGIVMGNIRPNMSGAKEKMSDAGKKIKSKLKRKDMYRDEFRDRRGMTVNEMSEVFADEDWKMSVDDDNQFSLFSKKKGNPTSLDLTI
;
A
#
# COMPACT_ATOMS: atom_id res chain seq x y z
N MET A 1 44.54 3.24 -7.77
CA MET A 1 44.25 4.69 -7.79
C MET A 1 42.80 4.85 -7.37
N PRO A 2 42.46 5.68 -6.39
CA PRO A 2 41.06 5.95 -6.07
C PRO A 2 40.48 6.69 -7.27
N ILE A 3 39.47 6.08 -7.90
CA ILE A 3 38.67 6.73 -8.93
C ILE A 3 38.01 7.91 -8.22
N ALA A 4 38.25 9.13 -8.71
CA ALA A 4 37.52 10.29 -8.22
C ALA A 4 36.03 10.05 -8.52
N ASN A 5 35.25 9.79 -7.46
CA ASN A 5 33.79 9.66 -7.47
C ASN A 5 33.13 11.01 -7.79
N ASP A 6 33.28 11.50 -9.02
CA ASP A 6 32.89 12.87 -9.40
C ASP A 6 31.55 12.94 -10.16
N ALA A 7 30.71 11.90 -10.01
CA ALA A 7 29.29 11.99 -10.29
C ALA A 7 28.52 11.19 -9.22
N SER A 8 27.67 11.89 -8.49
CA SER A 8 26.65 11.30 -7.61
C SER A 8 25.78 10.30 -8.39
N ARG A 9 25.95 9.00 -8.14
CA ARG A 9 25.07 7.96 -8.70
C ARG A 9 23.66 8.16 -8.15
N LYS A 10 22.65 7.92 -8.98
CA LYS A 10 21.24 8.19 -8.65
C LYS A 10 20.44 6.92 -8.42
N VAL A 11 19.35 7.04 -7.68
CA VAL A 11 18.33 5.99 -7.56
C VAL A 11 17.01 6.57 -8.05
N VAL A 12 16.42 5.91 -9.04
CA VAL A 12 15.10 6.27 -9.55
C VAL A 12 14.11 5.19 -9.12
N PHE A 13 13.12 5.58 -8.33
CA PHE A 13 12.00 4.71 -7.99
C PHE A 13 10.84 5.02 -8.93
N PHE A 14 10.24 4.00 -9.52
CA PHE A 14 8.98 4.11 -10.22
C PHE A 14 7.86 3.57 -9.35
N ALA A 15 7.00 4.46 -8.89
CA ALA A 15 5.85 4.20 -8.04
C ALA A 15 4.59 4.49 -8.85
N GLY A 16 4.16 3.50 -9.63
CA GLY A 16 2.89 3.55 -10.33
C GLY A 16 1.82 2.86 -9.49
N PRO A 17 0.57 3.32 -9.52
CA PRO A 17 -0.47 2.62 -8.80
C PRO A 17 -0.59 1.19 -9.34
N HIS A 18 -0.74 0.19 -8.46
CA HIS A 18 -0.93 -1.19 -8.91
C HIS A 18 -2.08 -1.30 -9.90
N LYS A 19 -2.01 -2.28 -10.79
CA LYS A 19 -3.10 -2.59 -11.74
C LYS A 19 -3.38 -1.44 -12.72
N ALA A 20 -2.42 -0.54 -12.90
CA ALA A 20 -2.40 0.49 -13.94
C ALA A 20 -1.24 0.19 -14.91
N ALA A 21 -0.55 1.23 -15.40
CA ALA A 21 0.60 1.03 -16.30
C ALA A 21 1.84 0.44 -15.62
N ALA A 22 1.81 0.25 -14.30
CA ALA A 22 3.00 -0.04 -13.52
C ALA A 22 3.61 -1.40 -13.91
N THR A 23 2.79 -2.45 -13.94
CA THR A 23 3.21 -3.79 -14.40
C THR A 23 3.88 -3.74 -15.77
N SER A 24 3.30 -3.04 -16.75
CA SER A 24 3.88 -2.99 -18.11
C SER A 24 5.20 -2.23 -18.16
N VAL A 25 5.39 -1.21 -17.33
CA VAL A 25 6.68 -0.52 -17.20
C VAL A 25 7.73 -1.44 -16.56
N GLU A 26 7.38 -2.13 -15.48
CA GLU A 26 8.26 -3.08 -14.78
C GLU A 26 8.70 -4.22 -15.70
N GLU A 27 7.74 -4.86 -16.37
CA GLU A 27 7.98 -5.93 -17.33
C GLU A 27 8.86 -5.44 -18.49
N TRP A 28 8.61 -4.23 -19.01
CA TRP A 28 9.45 -3.66 -20.06
C TRP A 28 10.89 -3.47 -19.61
N PHE A 29 11.12 -2.87 -18.43
CA PHE A 29 12.48 -2.65 -17.94
C PHE A 29 13.19 -3.98 -17.67
N TYR A 30 12.51 -4.94 -17.05
CA TYR A 30 13.06 -6.27 -16.84
C TYR A 30 13.45 -6.95 -18.16
N ASN A 31 12.53 -6.98 -19.13
CA ASN A 31 12.78 -7.57 -20.45
C ASN A 31 13.86 -6.80 -21.22
N TYR A 32 13.92 -5.48 -21.07
CA TYR A 32 14.97 -4.66 -21.64
C TYR A 32 16.33 -5.13 -21.10
N TYR A 33 16.54 -5.23 -19.79
CA TYR A 33 17.86 -5.57 -19.25
C TYR A 33 18.25 -7.06 -19.29
N THR A 34 17.29 -7.98 -19.49
CA THR A 34 17.56 -9.43 -19.58
C THR A 34 17.82 -9.94 -20.99
N LYS A 35 17.40 -9.21 -22.03
CA LYS A 35 17.67 -9.61 -23.42
C LYS A 35 19.20 -9.65 -23.69
N GLU A 36 19.67 -10.76 -24.26
CA GLU A 36 21.09 -11.04 -24.55
C GLU A 36 21.72 -10.09 -25.59
N ASP A 37 20.92 -9.28 -26.30
CA ASP A 37 21.43 -8.41 -27.34
C ASP A 37 22.19 -7.19 -26.80
N SER A 38 23.33 -6.91 -27.44
CA SER A 38 24.29 -5.83 -27.12
C SER A 38 23.74 -4.40 -27.27
N ASP A 39 22.43 -4.23 -27.45
CA ASP A 39 21.78 -3.00 -27.86
C ASP A 39 21.13 -2.20 -26.72
N HIS A 40 21.57 -2.42 -25.47
CA HIS A 40 21.22 -1.59 -24.31
C HIS A 40 21.78 -0.16 -24.38
N PHE A 41 22.22 0.29 -25.56
CA PHE A 41 22.94 1.54 -25.77
C PHE A 41 22.17 2.77 -25.27
N ALA A 42 20.83 2.74 -25.33
CA ALA A 42 20.00 3.85 -24.90
C ALA A 42 20.12 4.13 -23.41
N LEU A 43 20.09 3.07 -22.60
CA LEU A 43 20.13 3.12 -21.14
C LEU A 43 21.40 2.50 -20.54
N ARG A 44 22.49 2.36 -21.33
CA ARG A 44 23.71 1.60 -20.95
C ARG A 44 24.39 2.02 -19.63
N HIS A 45 24.07 3.20 -19.11
CA HIS A 45 24.62 3.72 -17.85
C HIS A 45 23.67 3.56 -16.66
N TRP A 46 22.40 3.25 -16.94
CA TRP A 46 21.41 2.82 -15.98
C TRP A 46 21.36 1.30 -15.94
N LYS A 47 20.83 0.77 -14.84
CA LYS A 47 20.62 -0.66 -14.65
C LYS A 47 19.28 -0.92 -13.96
N TRP A 48 18.68 -2.05 -14.27
CA TRP A 48 17.58 -2.66 -13.51
C TRP A 48 18.14 -3.90 -12.81
N PRO A 49 17.99 -4.04 -11.48
CA PRO A 49 18.53 -5.20 -10.78
C PRO A 49 17.80 -6.48 -11.18
N ILE A 50 18.58 -7.49 -11.57
CA ILE A 50 18.08 -8.85 -11.77
C ILE A 50 18.34 -9.59 -10.45
N VAL A 51 17.26 -10.05 -9.84
CA VAL A 51 17.33 -10.75 -8.56
C VAL A 51 17.33 -12.25 -8.85
N GLU A 52 18.34 -12.94 -8.35
CA GLU A 52 18.49 -14.38 -8.47
C GLU A 52 18.70 -14.94 -7.06
N GLY A 53 17.97 -15.99 -6.70
CA GLY A 53 18.09 -16.57 -5.38
C GLY A 53 17.06 -17.66 -5.08
N PRO A 54 17.35 -18.58 -4.16
CA PRO A 54 16.47 -19.72 -3.88
C PRO A 54 15.02 -19.36 -3.56
N LYS A 55 14.74 -18.19 -2.96
CA LYS A 55 13.38 -17.72 -2.69
C LYS A 55 12.78 -17.00 -3.88
N THR A 56 13.56 -16.12 -4.49
CA THR A 56 13.11 -15.25 -5.59
C THR A 56 12.91 -16.01 -6.91
N ASP A 57 13.67 -17.08 -7.14
CA ASP A 57 13.52 -18.01 -8.28
C ASP A 57 12.18 -18.79 -8.24
N GLN A 58 11.45 -18.76 -7.13
CA GLN A 58 10.13 -19.39 -6.99
C GLN A 58 8.98 -18.50 -7.44
N LEU A 59 9.25 -17.23 -7.80
CA LEU A 59 8.24 -16.29 -8.25
C LEU A 59 7.95 -16.49 -9.74
N ASP A 60 6.67 -16.54 -10.10
CA ASP A 60 6.23 -16.68 -11.48
C ASP A 60 6.52 -15.42 -12.32
N GLU A 61 6.55 -14.26 -11.68
CA GLU A 61 6.71 -12.94 -12.30
C GLU A 61 7.96 -12.24 -11.74
N PRO A 62 9.18 -12.51 -12.27
CA PRO A 62 10.43 -12.03 -11.70
C PRO A 62 10.56 -10.50 -11.69
N TRP A 63 9.86 -9.79 -12.57
CA TRP A 63 9.82 -8.32 -12.58
C TRP A 63 9.06 -7.73 -11.37
N LYS A 64 8.21 -8.52 -10.69
CA LYS A 64 7.46 -8.09 -9.49
C LYS A 64 8.19 -8.36 -8.18
N VAL A 65 9.42 -8.90 -8.22
CA VAL A 65 10.17 -9.30 -7.02
C VAL A 65 10.30 -8.18 -5.97
N PHE A 66 10.37 -6.92 -6.39
CA PHE A 66 10.50 -5.79 -5.46
C PHE A 66 9.22 -5.51 -4.65
N GLN A 67 8.05 -6.05 -5.03
CA GLN A 67 6.81 -5.99 -4.24
C GLN A 67 7.00 -6.60 -2.85
N GLU A 68 7.82 -7.65 -2.75
CA GLU A 68 8.06 -8.39 -1.52
C GLU A 68 8.75 -7.54 -0.44
N LEU A 69 9.50 -6.51 -0.83
CA LEU A 69 10.08 -5.55 0.11
C LEU A 69 9.03 -4.76 0.89
N VAL A 70 7.82 -4.63 0.32
CA VAL A 70 6.71 -3.88 0.90
C VAL A 70 5.67 -4.82 1.51
N LEU A 71 5.33 -5.91 0.82
CA LEU A 71 4.25 -6.83 1.19
C LEU A 71 4.68 -7.92 2.19
N ALA A 72 5.95 -8.34 2.14
CA ALA A 72 6.51 -9.38 2.99
C ALA A 72 7.76 -8.91 3.75
N PRO A 73 7.71 -7.77 4.48
CA PRO A 73 8.90 -7.18 5.10
C PRO A 73 9.57 -8.05 6.16
N ASP A 74 8.87 -9.08 6.65
CA ASP A 74 9.35 -10.04 7.65
C ASP A 74 10.05 -11.27 7.04
N ASP A 75 9.97 -11.50 5.71
CA ASP A 75 10.77 -12.52 5.04
C ASP A 75 12.21 -12.02 4.84
N LEU A 76 13.02 -12.14 5.88
CA LEU A 76 14.39 -11.63 5.92
C LEU A 76 15.31 -12.31 4.89
N GLU A 77 15.03 -13.56 4.51
CA GLU A 77 15.85 -14.29 3.52
C GLU A 77 15.59 -13.70 2.13
N MET A 78 14.32 -13.58 1.74
CA MET A 78 13.93 -12.97 0.47
C MET A 78 14.38 -11.50 0.39
N LYS A 79 14.21 -10.75 1.48
CA LYS A 79 14.67 -9.36 1.56
C LYS A 79 16.18 -9.25 1.35
N GLU A 80 16.98 -10.14 1.93
CA GLU A 80 18.44 -10.11 1.75
C GLU A 80 18.83 -10.47 0.31
N GLU A 81 18.21 -11.49 -0.31
CA GLU A 81 18.43 -11.81 -1.73
C GLU A 81 18.20 -10.57 -2.62
N ILE A 82 17.06 -9.90 -2.44
CA ILE A 82 16.72 -8.68 -3.19
C ILE A 82 17.74 -7.56 -2.91
N MET A 83 18.07 -7.31 -1.65
CA MET A 83 18.97 -6.21 -1.26
C MET A 83 20.41 -6.40 -1.75
N VAL A 84 20.90 -7.65 -1.81
CA VAL A 84 22.20 -8.00 -2.38
C VAL A 84 22.21 -7.70 -3.88
N SER A 85 21.22 -8.19 -4.63
CA SER A 85 21.14 -7.95 -6.08
C SER A 85 21.00 -6.45 -6.43
N ILE A 86 20.22 -5.70 -5.64
CA ILE A 86 20.12 -4.23 -5.79
C ILE A 86 21.49 -3.57 -5.60
N GLN A 87 22.23 -3.96 -4.56
CA GLN A 87 23.54 -3.39 -4.25
C GLN A 87 24.59 -3.73 -5.32
N GLU A 88 24.68 -4.99 -5.73
CA GLU A 88 25.61 -5.42 -6.78
C GLU A 88 25.34 -4.69 -8.10
N THR A 89 24.07 -4.61 -8.48
CA THR A 89 23.66 -3.87 -9.68
C THR A 89 23.99 -2.38 -9.58
N PHE A 90 23.79 -1.77 -8.41
CA PHE A 90 24.15 -0.37 -8.17
C PHE A 90 25.67 -0.15 -8.28
N ASP A 91 26.47 -1.08 -7.76
CA ASP A 91 27.93 -1.07 -7.83
C ASP A 91 28.47 -1.20 -9.26
N GLU A 92 27.77 -1.93 -10.13
CA GLU A 92 28.08 -2.02 -11.56
C GLU A 92 27.57 -0.84 -12.40
N SER A 93 26.60 -0.08 -11.88
CA SER A 93 25.99 1.03 -12.59
C SER A 93 26.91 2.24 -12.66
N HIS A 94 26.92 2.94 -13.81
CA HIS A 94 27.72 4.15 -13.99
C HIS A 94 26.96 5.41 -13.58
N THR A 95 25.65 5.46 -13.90
CA THR A 95 24.78 6.60 -13.58
C THR A 95 23.89 6.29 -12.39
N GLY A 96 23.38 5.08 -12.29
CA GLY A 96 22.45 4.71 -11.23
C GLY A 96 21.59 3.51 -11.58
N ILE A 97 20.61 3.24 -10.72
CA ILE A 97 19.61 2.19 -10.93
C ILE A 97 18.21 2.77 -11.03
N ILE A 98 17.35 2.07 -11.75
CA ILE A 98 15.90 2.25 -11.68
C ILE A 98 15.27 1.01 -11.06
N LEU A 99 14.34 1.23 -10.14
CA LEU A 99 13.58 0.22 -9.42
C LEU A 99 12.10 0.55 -9.57
N GLY A 100 11.29 -0.39 -10.01
CA GLY A 100 9.85 -0.22 -10.12
C GLY A 100 9.12 -1.35 -9.40
N THR A 101 8.05 -1.00 -8.70
CA THR A 101 7.09 -1.98 -8.21
C THR A 101 5.76 -1.31 -7.97
N GLU A 102 4.71 -2.02 -8.34
CA GLU A 102 3.34 -1.63 -8.02
C GLU A 102 3.19 -1.31 -6.54
N SER A 103 3.85 -2.06 -5.64
CA SER A 103 3.70 -1.87 -4.20
C SER A 103 4.32 -0.58 -3.65
N PHE A 104 5.01 0.23 -4.45
CA PHE A 104 5.52 1.52 -3.97
C PHE A 104 4.45 2.60 -3.77
N ASP A 105 3.20 2.36 -4.16
CA ASP A 105 2.05 3.21 -3.83
C ASP A 105 1.42 2.93 -2.44
N GLN A 106 1.92 1.93 -1.71
CA GLN A 106 1.46 1.53 -0.38
C GLN A 106 2.02 2.50 0.65
N VAL A 107 1.43 3.70 0.67
CA VAL A 107 1.76 4.79 1.58
C VAL A 107 0.52 5.23 2.36
N GLY A 108 0.74 5.79 3.56
CA GLY A 108 -0.33 6.30 4.41
C GLY A 108 -0.92 5.27 5.36
N ARG A 109 -1.91 5.71 6.15
CA ARG A 109 -2.41 4.95 7.31
C ARG A 109 -3.30 3.74 6.98
N TYR A 110 -3.90 3.74 5.79
CA TYR A 110 -4.80 2.70 5.33
C TYR A 110 -4.06 1.60 4.56
N SER A 111 -2.82 1.88 4.16
CA SER A 111 -1.92 0.94 3.51
C SER A 111 -1.59 -0.24 4.42
N LYS A 112 -1.62 -1.46 3.87
CA LYS A 112 -1.06 -2.65 4.53
C LYS A 112 0.47 -2.70 4.46
N GLY A 113 1.06 -2.01 3.50
CA GLY A 113 2.51 -1.90 3.31
C GLY A 113 3.10 -0.58 3.82
N ASP A 114 4.43 -0.51 3.82
CA ASP A 114 5.17 0.74 4.08
C ASP A 114 6.24 0.93 3.00
N ALA A 115 5.81 1.44 1.84
CA ALA A 115 6.68 1.71 0.71
C ALA A 115 7.81 2.68 1.08
N THR A 116 7.51 3.71 1.85
CA THR A 116 8.49 4.71 2.31
C THR A 116 9.63 4.07 3.10
N LYS A 117 9.31 3.16 4.03
CA LYS A 117 10.31 2.41 4.78
C LYS A 117 11.12 1.48 3.88
N ALA A 118 10.47 0.73 2.97
CA ALA A 118 11.17 -0.15 2.04
C ALA A 118 12.18 0.63 1.17
N MET A 119 11.77 1.76 0.61
CA MET A 119 12.64 2.65 -0.18
C MET A 119 13.80 3.21 0.67
N LYS A 120 13.54 3.64 1.92
CA LYS A 120 14.60 4.08 2.84
C LYS A 120 15.60 2.99 3.17
N ASP A 121 15.15 1.76 3.39
CA ASP A 121 16.03 0.61 3.64
C ASP A 121 16.96 0.37 2.45
N ILE A 122 16.45 0.49 1.21
CA ILE A 122 17.26 0.42 -0.02
C ILE A 122 18.29 1.55 -0.04
N LEU A 123 17.87 2.80 0.15
CA LEU A 123 18.77 3.95 0.12
C LEU A 123 19.86 3.87 1.19
N GLN A 124 19.51 3.42 2.39
CA GLN A 124 20.45 3.19 3.48
C GLN A 124 21.46 2.09 3.11
N ARG A 125 21.00 0.99 2.50
CA ARG A 125 21.87 -0.10 2.02
C ARG A 125 22.88 0.40 0.98
N LEU A 126 22.43 1.27 0.07
CA LEU A 126 23.25 1.83 -1.00
C LEU A 126 24.14 3.01 -0.56
N GLY A 127 23.89 3.60 0.61
CA GLY A 127 24.58 4.81 1.08
C GLY A 127 24.28 6.04 0.21
N VAL A 128 23.10 6.09 -0.40
CA VAL A 128 22.64 7.17 -1.30
C VAL A 128 21.96 8.27 -0.50
N SER A 129 22.25 9.53 -0.82
CA SER A 129 21.62 10.66 -0.15
C SER A 129 20.25 10.99 -0.74
N ASP A 130 19.34 11.55 0.06
CA ASP A 130 17.97 11.91 -0.38
C ASP A 130 17.95 12.85 -1.60
N LYS A 131 19.03 13.61 -1.84
CA LYS A 131 19.16 14.52 -3.00
C LYS A 131 19.44 13.81 -4.32
N GLU A 132 19.82 12.54 -4.27
CA GLU A 132 20.14 11.70 -5.43
C GLU A 132 18.98 10.77 -5.78
N VAL A 133 17.83 10.96 -5.13
CA VAL A 133 16.63 10.14 -5.26
C VAL A 133 15.60 10.87 -6.11
N THR A 134 15.11 10.19 -7.13
CA THR A 134 13.94 10.64 -7.90
C THR A 134 12.85 9.58 -7.82
N VAL A 135 11.64 9.97 -7.48
CA VAL A 135 10.45 9.12 -7.55
C VAL A 135 9.59 9.53 -8.73
N VAL A 136 9.33 8.59 -9.61
CA VAL A 136 8.45 8.76 -10.76
C VAL A 136 7.09 8.19 -10.41
N ILE A 137 6.06 9.01 -10.46
CA ILE A 137 4.69 8.62 -10.18
C ILE A 137 3.89 8.67 -11.48
N ASN A 138 3.12 7.63 -11.73
CA ASN A 138 2.17 7.62 -12.82
C ASN A 138 0.81 8.19 -12.37
N TYR A 139 0.35 9.26 -13.02
CA TYR A 139 -0.98 9.81 -12.84
C TYR A 139 -1.86 9.49 -14.05
N ARG A 140 -2.79 8.55 -13.88
CA ARG A 140 -3.76 8.21 -14.92
C ARG A 140 -4.91 9.21 -14.91
N SER A 141 -5.26 9.70 -16.09
CA SER A 141 -6.38 10.61 -16.34
C SER A 141 -7.13 10.14 -17.59
N PRO A 142 -8.47 10.03 -17.57
CA PRO A 142 -9.38 10.23 -16.44
C PRO A 142 -9.08 9.32 -15.24
N ARG A 143 -9.37 9.79 -14.01
CA ARG A 143 -9.15 9.03 -12.78
C ARG A 143 -10.04 7.80 -12.72
N LEU A 144 -11.28 7.91 -13.22
CA LEU A 144 -12.23 6.80 -13.23
C LEU A 144 -11.69 5.58 -13.99
N ASP A 145 -10.92 5.77 -15.05
CA ASP A 145 -10.34 4.66 -15.82
C ASP A 145 -9.35 3.84 -15.00
N GLN A 146 -8.64 4.49 -14.07
CA GLN A 146 -7.80 3.79 -13.12
C GLN A 146 -8.64 2.94 -12.17
N TRP A 147 -9.73 3.48 -11.64
CA TRP A 147 -10.61 2.76 -10.74
C TRP A 147 -11.28 1.55 -11.41
N ILE A 148 -11.71 1.72 -12.67
CA ILE A 148 -12.21 0.63 -13.51
C ILE A 148 -11.12 -0.45 -13.70
N SER A 149 -9.85 -0.05 -13.88
CA SER A 149 -8.74 -1.00 -13.98
C SER A 149 -8.56 -1.81 -12.70
N VAL A 150 -8.68 -1.19 -11.52
CA VAL A 150 -8.65 -1.89 -10.23
C VAL A 150 -9.75 -2.94 -10.15
N TRP A 151 -10.98 -2.59 -10.57
CA TRP A 151 -12.08 -3.53 -10.66
C TRP A 151 -11.79 -4.69 -11.63
N LYS A 152 -11.33 -4.41 -12.86
CA LYS A 152 -11.06 -5.44 -13.86
C LYS A 152 -10.07 -6.51 -13.36
N HIS A 153 -9.12 -6.12 -12.51
CA HIS A 153 -8.14 -7.02 -11.88
C HIS A 153 -8.61 -7.66 -10.56
N SER A 154 -9.82 -7.37 -10.09
CA SER A 154 -10.37 -8.00 -8.88
C SER A 154 -10.96 -9.39 -9.15
N GLY A 155 -11.18 -9.74 -10.43
CA GLY A 155 -11.89 -10.95 -10.82
C GLY A 155 -13.40 -10.92 -10.59
N VAL A 156 -13.96 -9.79 -10.11
CA VAL A 156 -15.40 -9.64 -9.87
C VAL A 156 -16.14 -9.43 -11.21
N PRO A 157 -17.19 -10.21 -11.52
CA PRO A 157 -17.80 -10.24 -12.86
C PRO A 157 -18.39 -8.92 -13.37
N SER A 158 -18.90 -8.08 -12.48
CA SER A 158 -19.51 -6.79 -12.82
C SER A 158 -19.02 -5.70 -11.88
N TYR A 159 -18.98 -4.47 -12.36
CA TYR A 159 -18.58 -3.31 -11.56
C TYR A 159 -19.64 -3.01 -10.49
N ARG A 160 -20.92 -3.24 -10.78
CA ARG A 160 -21.98 -3.19 -9.76
C ARG A 160 -21.72 -4.17 -8.63
N SER A 161 -21.43 -5.45 -8.91
CA SER A 161 -21.07 -6.43 -7.87
C SER A 161 -19.82 -6.00 -7.10
N PHE A 162 -18.82 -5.43 -7.78
CA PHE A 162 -17.60 -4.95 -7.15
C PHE A 162 -17.84 -3.84 -6.12
N MET A 163 -18.83 -2.97 -6.35
CA MET A 163 -19.22 -1.89 -5.46
C MET A 163 -20.25 -2.30 -4.40
N CYS A 164 -21.19 -3.18 -4.75
CA CYS A 164 -22.34 -3.51 -3.91
C CYS A 164 -22.09 -4.70 -2.98
N ASP A 165 -21.42 -5.76 -3.45
CA ASP A 165 -21.15 -6.95 -2.64
C ASP A 165 -20.21 -6.65 -1.46
N SER A 166 -19.44 -5.57 -1.56
CA SER A 166 -18.58 -5.08 -0.48
C SER A 166 -19.36 -4.43 0.66
N GLN A 167 -20.62 -4.02 0.46
CA GLN A 167 -21.46 -3.50 1.56
C GLN A 167 -21.77 -4.57 2.60
N ASP A 168 -22.07 -5.79 2.14
CA ASP A 168 -22.42 -6.91 3.03
C ASP A 168 -21.18 -7.58 3.63
N ARG A 169 -19.98 -7.26 3.13
CA ARG A 169 -18.72 -7.93 3.50
C ARG A 169 -17.68 -6.91 3.95
N HIS A 170 -17.59 -6.70 5.27
CA HIS A 170 -16.65 -5.75 5.89
C HIS A 170 -15.22 -5.85 5.34
N GLN A 171 -14.69 -7.06 5.14
CA GLN A 171 -13.34 -7.23 4.60
C GLN A 171 -13.18 -6.65 3.19
N LEU A 172 -14.17 -6.86 2.31
CA LEU A 172 -14.15 -6.29 0.95
C LEU A 172 -14.30 -4.78 1.00
N ARG A 173 -15.17 -4.24 1.87
CA ARG A 173 -15.28 -2.79 2.08
C ARG A 173 -13.95 -2.17 2.47
N GLU A 174 -13.28 -2.73 3.48
CA GLU A 174 -11.97 -2.22 3.92
C GLU A 174 -10.92 -2.33 2.82
N GLU A 175 -10.93 -3.39 2.02
CA GLU A 175 -10.04 -3.52 0.86
C GLU A 175 -10.30 -2.41 -0.19
N ARG A 176 -11.57 -2.06 -0.45
CA ARG A 176 -11.90 -0.97 -1.39
C ARG A 176 -11.48 0.39 -0.86
N ILE A 177 -11.67 0.63 0.44
CA ILE A 177 -11.23 1.87 1.11
C ILE A 177 -9.70 1.98 1.06
N GLU A 178 -8.99 0.89 1.35
CA GLU A 178 -7.54 0.81 1.21
C GLU A 178 -7.11 1.15 -0.23
N GLN A 179 -7.70 0.49 -1.23
CA GLN A 179 -7.42 0.76 -2.65
C GLN A 179 -7.69 2.22 -3.02
N LEU A 180 -8.75 2.84 -2.49
CA LEU A 180 -9.02 4.26 -2.72
C LEU A 180 -7.95 5.16 -2.09
N SER A 181 -7.42 4.78 -0.94
CA SER A 181 -6.43 5.55 -0.19
C SER A 181 -4.99 5.39 -0.66
N THR A 182 -4.67 4.27 -1.32
CA THR A 182 -3.33 3.99 -1.86
C THR A 182 -3.34 4.18 -3.36
N LEU A 183 -3.86 3.18 -4.10
CA LEU A 183 -3.86 3.15 -5.57
C LEU A 183 -4.42 4.43 -6.16
N MET A 184 -5.56 4.85 -5.65
CA MET A 184 -6.27 5.96 -6.25
C MET A 184 -5.76 7.32 -5.79
N ASP A 185 -4.76 7.42 -4.92
CA ASP A 185 -4.27 8.69 -4.37
C ASP A 185 -2.78 9.00 -4.70
N PRO A 186 -2.44 9.15 -6.00
CA PRO A 186 -1.08 9.42 -6.43
C PRO A 186 -0.54 10.77 -5.95
N LEU A 187 -1.40 11.73 -5.58
CA LEU A 187 -0.98 13.04 -5.10
C LEU A 187 -0.68 13.03 -3.60
N TYR A 188 -1.41 12.28 -2.80
CA TYR A 188 -0.99 11.98 -1.43
C TYR A 188 0.36 11.26 -1.42
N MET A 189 0.56 10.31 -2.33
CA MET A 189 1.86 9.64 -2.52
C MET A 189 2.97 10.63 -2.90
N ALA A 190 2.72 11.50 -3.89
CA ALA A 190 3.67 12.54 -4.28
C ALA A 190 4.05 13.45 -3.11
N GLN A 191 3.04 13.90 -2.34
CA GLN A 191 3.27 14.72 -1.15
C GLN A 191 4.11 13.97 -0.11
N THR A 192 3.86 12.67 0.09
CA THR A 192 4.59 11.83 1.04
C THR A 192 6.07 11.76 0.66
N PHE A 193 6.40 11.45 -0.59
CA PHE A 193 7.79 11.35 -1.04
C PHE A 193 8.52 12.70 -1.09
N VAL A 194 7.81 13.77 -1.44
CA VAL A 194 8.34 15.13 -1.35
C VAL A 194 8.73 15.50 0.10
N LYS A 195 7.90 15.12 1.08
CA LYS A 195 8.18 15.34 2.51
C LYS A 195 9.39 14.57 3.01
N GLU A 196 9.70 13.43 2.39
CA GLU A 196 10.95 12.69 2.62
C GLU A 196 12.18 13.36 2.00
N GLY A 197 11.97 14.43 1.24
CA GLY A 197 13.05 15.18 0.61
C GLY A 197 13.53 14.55 -0.68
N TRP A 198 12.74 13.72 -1.35
CA TRP A 198 13.06 13.18 -2.68
C TRP A 198 12.52 14.08 -3.78
N ASP A 199 13.16 14.06 -4.95
CA ASP A 199 12.61 14.71 -6.14
C ASP A 199 11.47 13.84 -6.69
N VAL A 200 10.31 14.42 -6.97
CA VAL A 200 9.13 13.70 -7.45
C VAL A 200 8.73 14.20 -8.83
N ARG A 201 8.64 13.27 -9.78
CA ARG A 201 8.18 13.48 -11.16
C ARG A 201 6.85 12.78 -11.33
N LEU A 202 5.77 13.54 -11.39
CA LEU A 202 4.44 12.99 -11.67
C LEU A 202 4.15 13.09 -13.15
N ILE A 203 3.89 11.96 -13.82
CA ILE A 203 3.67 11.88 -15.26
C ILE A 203 2.16 11.79 -15.52
N ASP A 204 1.60 12.82 -16.15
CA ASP A 204 0.19 12.85 -16.55
C ASP A 204 0.00 12.04 -17.84
N MET A 205 -0.66 10.88 -17.72
CA MET A 205 -0.81 9.93 -18.83
C MET A 205 -1.66 10.45 -19.98
N GLU A 206 -2.61 11.34 -19.75
CA GLU A 206 -3.39 11.90 -20.85
C GLU A 206 -2.50 12.80 -21.71
N GLY A 207 -1.60 13.56 -21.09
CA GLY A 207 -0.62 14.35 -21.84
C GLY A 207 0.43 13.49 -22.57
N VAL A 208 0.82 12.35 -21.99
CA VAL A 208 1.69 11.37 -22.66
C VAL A 208 1.02 10.80 -23.91
N ASP A 209 -0.25 10.37 -23.80
CA ASP A 209 -1.04 9.86 -24.92
C ASP A 209 -1.24 10.92 -26.00
N ARG A 210 -1.59 12.16 -25.62
CA ARG A 210 -1.72 13.29 -26.55
C ARG A 210 -0.41 13.67 -27.24
N ALA A 211 0.73 13.40 -26.60
CA ALA A 211 2.04 13.55 -27.21
C ALA A 211 2.39 12.38 -28.14
N ASN A 212 1.52 11.38 -28.27
CA ASN A 212 1.73 10.12 -29.00
C ASN A 212 3.02 9.42 -28.53
N LYS A 213 3.19 9.34 -27.21
CA LYS A 213 4.31 8.68 -26.55
C LYS A 213 3.84 7.54 -25.66
N ASP A 214 4.76 6.65 -25.35
CA ASP A 214 4.58 5.62 -24.32
C ASP A 214 5.24 6.08 -23.01
N ILE A 215 4.67 5.74 -21.86
CA ILE A 215 5.23 6.10 -20.54
C ILE A 215 6.65 5.55 -20.36
N VAL A 216 6.94 4.35 -20.87
CA VAL A 216 8.27 3.77 -20.80
C VAL A 216 9.28 4.67 -21.52
N ASN A 217 8.92 5.17 -22.70
CA ASN A 217 9.75 6.09 -23.46
C ASN A 217 9.93 7.41 -22.71
N VAL A 218 8.89 7.94 -22.08
CA VAL A 218 8.98 9.14 -21.23
C VAL A 218 9.96 8.94 -20.08
N ILE A 219 9.85 7.82 -19.35
CA ILE A 219 10.76 7.51 -18.24
C ILE A 219 12.19 7.37 -18.77
N ALA A 220 12.40 6.53 -19.79
CA ALA A 220 13.73 6.26 -20.31
C ALA A 220 14.41 7.49 -20.93
N CYS A 221 13.68 8.31 -21.68
CA CYS A 221 14.24 9.44 -22.41
C CYS A 221 14.33 10.69 -21.54
N ASP A 222 13.22 11.08 -20.91
CA ASP A 222 13.09 12.40 -20.31
C ASP A 222 13.53 12.40 -18.85
N ILE A 223 13.37 11.27 -18.15
CA ILE A 223 13.73 11.15 -16.73
C ILE A 223 15.13 10.56 -16.57
N LEU A 224 15.40 9.43 -17.23
CA LEU A 224 16.71 8.76 -17.15
C LEU A 224 17.75 9.40 -18.08
N GLY A 225 17.36 10.29 -19.00
CA GLY A 225 18.30 10.91 -19.95
C GLY A 225 18.91 9.89 -20.93
N GLY A 226 18.17 8.83 -21.24
CA GLY A 226 18.57 7.81 -22.20
C GLY A 226 18.68 8.36 -23.62
N LYS A 227 19.38 7.63 -24.50
CA LYS A 227 19.48 8.01 -25.91
C LYS A 227 18.22 7.59 -26.67
N CYS A 228 17.50 8.58 -27.18
CA CYS A 228 16.25 8.38 -27.89
C CYS A 228 16.30 8.96 -29.30
N LEU A 229 15.47 8.41 -30.19
CA LEU A 229 15.35 8.90 -31.56
C LEU A 229 14.72 10.30 -31.54
N MET A 230 15.44 11.30 -32.08
CA MET A 230 15.07 12.72 -31.98
C MET A 230 13.66 13.06 -32.47
N LYS A 231 13.11 12.27 -33.41
CA LYS A 231 11.82 12.58 -34.04
C LYS A 231 10.62 12.08 -33.23
N ASP A 232 10.77 10.96 -32.54
CA ASP A 232 9.64 10.22 -31.98
C ASP A 232 9.78 9.98 -30.47
N SER A 233 10.89 10.43 -29.85
CA SER A 233 11.23 10.12 -28.45
C SER A 233 11.18 8.63 -28.12
N ILE A 234 11.37 7.75 -29.10
CA ILE A 234 11.42 6.30 -28.90
C ILE A 234 12.83 5.94 -28.44
N VAL A 235 12.93 5.08 -27.42
CA VAL A 235 14.19 4.52 -26.95
C VAL A 235 14.95 3.88 -28.11
N TYR A 236 16.22 4.27 -28.30
CA TYR A 236 17.03 3.74 -29.40
C TYR A 236 17.17 2.22 -29.27
N GLY A 237 16.93 1.47 -30.36
CA GLY A 237 16.92 0.01 -30.36
C GLY A 237 15.54 -0.62 -30.19
N HIS A 238 14.55 0.15 -29.72
CA HIS A 238 13.17 -0.31 -29.54
C HIS A 238 12.31 0.02 -30.77
N ARG A 239 12.54 -0.69 -31.88
CA ARG A 239 11.71 -0.56 -33.10
C ARG A 239 10.87 -1.81 -33.30
N GLY A 240 9.61 -1.77 -32.86
CA GLY A 240 8.61 -2.75 -33.30
C GLY A 240 7.95 -3.58 -32.21
N ASP A 241 8.25 -3.36 -30.93
CA ASP A 241 7.36 -3.88 -29.89
C ASP A 241 6.09 -3.02 -29.89
N GLU A 242 4.95 -3.68 -29.95
CA GLU A 242 3.63 -3.03 -29.91
C GLU A 242 3.59 -2.14 -28.66
N THR A 243 3.16 -0.88 -28.81
CA THR A 243 2.85 -0.02 -27.67
C THR A 243 2.01 -0.81 -26.69
N HIS A 244 2.52 -0.98 -25.48
CA HIS A 244 1.84 -1.74 -24.43
C HIS A 244 0.67 -0.89 -23.93
N PHE A 245 -0.45 -0.93 -24.66
CA PHE A 245 -1.68 -0.31 -24.20
C PHE A 245 -2.18 -1.12 -23.00
N ASN A 246 -2.29 -0.44 -21.87
CA ASN A 246 -2.69 -1.05 -20.60
C ASN A 246 -4.09 -1.63 -20.69
N VAL A 247 -4.17 -2.96 -20.64
CA VAL A 247 -5.39 -3.77 -20.48
C VAL A 247 -6.36 -3.62 -21.65
N GLU A 248 -6.83 -4.74 -22.18
CA GLU A 248 -7.95 -4.73 -23.12
C GLU A 248 -9.09 -3.87 -22.55
N ASP A 249 -9.48 -2.84 -23.30
CA ASP A 249 -10.66 -2.03 -23.03
C ASP A 249 -11.91 -2.89 -23.19
N LYS A 250 -12.18 -3.74 -22.17
CA LYS A 250 -13.52 -4.25 -21.94
C LYS A 250 -14.42 -3.04 -21.83
N ASP A 251 -15.40 -2.99 -22.72
CA ASP A 251 -16.37 -1.92 -22.83
C ASP A 251 -17.09 -1.74 -21.50
N PHE A 252 -16.83 -0.62 -20.83
CA PHE A 252 -17.41 -0.30 -19.54
C PHE A 252 -18.73 0.46 -19.76
N ARG A 253 -19.84 -0.28 -19.67
CA ARG A 253 -21.21 0.23 -19.92
C ARG A 253 -22.10 0.28 -18.67
N GLU A 254 -21.59 -0.12 -17.52
CA GLU A 254 -22.39 -0.21 -16.29
C GLU A 254 -22.71 1.16 -15.67
N LEU A 255 -21.96 2.20 -16.02
CA LEU A 255 -22.25 3.59 -15.68
C LEU A 255 -22.68 4.39 -16.92
N THR A 256 -23.65 5.28 -16.72
CA THR A 256 -24.02 6.28 -17.74
C THR A 256 -22.87 7.27 -17.97
N ALA A 257 -22.92 8.05 -19.06
CA ALA A 257 -21.92 9.10 -19.30
C ALA A 257 -21.88 10.14 -18.18
N GLU A 258 -23.03 10.49 -17.62
CA GLU A 258 -23.17 11.43 -16.50
C GLU A 258 -22.56 10.88 -15.21
N GLN A 259 -22.90 9.65 -14.82
CA GLN A 259 -22.30 8.99 -13.65
C GLN A 259 -20.77 8.82 -13.78
N ARG A 260 -20.27 8.56 -14.99
CA ARG A 260 -18.83 8.51 -15.25
C ARG A 260 -18.18 9.87 -15.04
N HIS A 261 -18.81 10.93 -15.53
CA HIS A 261 -18.33 12.29 -15.34
C HIS A 261 -18.34 12.71 -13.87
N GLU A 262 -19.41 12.40 -13.13
CA GLU A 262 -19.51 12.68 -11.68
C GLU A 262 -18.43 11.94 -10.87
N ALA A 263 -18.23 10.64 -11.14
CA ALA A 263 -17.22 9.85 -10.46
C ALA A 263 -15.80 10.38 -10.73
N ASP A 264 -15.51 10.77 -11.98
CA ASP A 264 -14.23 11.39 -12.33
C ASP A 264 -14.06 12.75 -11.62
N LYS A 265 -15.11 13.58 -11.60
CA LYS A 265 -15.14 14.86 -10.89
C LYS A 265 -14.89 14.68 -9.39
N LEU A 266 -15.45 13.65 -8.77
CA LEU A 266 -15.20 13.32 -7.35
C LEU A 266 -13.72 13.04 -7.08
N PHE A 267 -13.08 12.23 -7.92
CA PHE A 267 -11.65 11.95 -7.79
C PHE A 267 -10.80 13.21 -8.00
N ARG A 268 -11.13 14.02 -9.00
CA ARG A 268 -10.43 15.29 -9.28
C ARG A 268 -10.61 16.32 -8.17
N ALA A 269 -11.79 16.39 -7.55
CA ALA A 269 -12.03 17.24 -6.39
C ALA A 269 -11.13 16.85 -5.21
N ARG A 270 -10.93 15.54 -4.95
CA ARG A 270 -9.91 15.10 -3.99
C ARG A 270 -8.52 15.58 -4.41
N ASP A 271 -8.15 15.39 -5.66
CA ASP A 271 -6.81 15.74 -6.17
C ASP A 271 -6.48 17.23 -5.94
N CYS A 272 -7.47 18.12 -6.06
CA CYS A 272 -7.32 19.56 -5.81
C CYS A 272 -6.85 19.92 -4.39
N ALA A 273 -7.05 19.04 -3.39
CA ALA A 273 -6.55 19.26 -2.03
C ALA A 273 -5.02 19.38 -1.96
N PHE A 274 -4.31 18.86 -2.96
CA PHE A 274 -2.86 18.83 -2.99
C PHE A 274 -2.23 19.93 -3.85
N GLU A 275 -3.02 20.64 -4.67
CA GLU A 275 -2.52 21.61 -5.65
C GLU A 275 -1.68 22.69 -4.96
N GLU A 276 -2.20 23.31 -3.90
CA GLU A 276 -1.51 24.43 -3.25
C GLU A 276 -0.10 24.05 -2.77
N TYR A 277 0.02 22.89 -2.13
CA TYR A 277 1.28 22.42 -1.59
C TYR A 277 2.22 21.95 -2.71
N LEU A 278 1.74 21.07 -3.60
CA LEU A 278 2.59 20.41 -4.60
C LEU A 278 3.02 21.35 -5.72
N SER A 279 2.13 22.17 -6.27
CA SER A 279 2.44 23.08 -7.39
C SER A 279 3.53 24.11 -7.05
N LYS A 280 3.67 24.44 -5.76
CA LYS A 280 4.67 25.38 -5.24
C LYS A 280 5.94 24.69 -4.73
N HIS A 281 5.95 23.36 -4.63
CA HIS A 281 7.05 22.64 -4.01
C HIS A 281 8.23 22.47 -4.99
N PRO A 282 9.47 22.89 -4.64
CA PRO A 282 10.59 22.89 -5.58
C PRO A 282 11.08 21.49 -6.00
N LYS A 283 10.69 20.45 -5.26
CA LYS A 283 10.99 19.05 -5.55
C LYS A 283 9.87 18.31 -6.27
N PHE A 284 8.79 18.99 -6.66
CA PHE A 284 7.68 18.37 -7.37
C PHE A 284 7.61 18.96 -8.78
N GLU A 285 7.54 18.09 -9.78
CA GLU A 285 7.35 18.49 -11.18
C GLU A 285 6.34 17.57 -11.85
N VAL A 286 5.43 18.16 -12.62
CA VAL A 286 4.46 17.43 -13.44
C VAL A 286 4.98 17.35 -14.87
N GLY A 287 5.34 16.16 -15.32
CA GLY A 287 5.68 15.89 -16.71
C GLY A 287 4.43 15.69 -17.54
N TYR A 288 4.41 16.24 -18.76
CA TYR A 288 3.29 16.11 -19.70
C TYR A 288 1.96 16.59 -19.14
N GLN A 289 1.97 17.61 -18.27
CA GLN A 289 0.74 18.12 -17.65
C GLN A 289 -0.29 18.52 -18.72
N ASN A 290 -1.48 17.92 -18.64
CA ASN A 290 -2.62 18.31 -19.46
C ASN A 290 -3.76 18.83 -18.59
N ASN A 291 -4.30 17.99 -17.71
CA ASN A 291 -5.54 18.31 -17.02
C ASN A 291 -5.46 18.30 -15.49
N LEU A 292 -4.40 17.79 -14.87
CA LEU A 292 -4.26 17.55 -13.41
C LEU A 292 -4.86 18.65 -12.48
N TRP A 293 -4.77 19.92 -12.84
CA TRP A 293 -5.27 21.06 -12.03
C TRP A 293 -6.38 21.88 -12.70
N SER A 294 -6.86 21.46 -13.87
CA SER A 294 -7.82 22.26 -14.66
C SER A 294 -9.12 22.57 -13.94
N ASP A 295 -9.49 21.72 -12.97
CA ASP A 295 -10.77 21.78 -12.28
C ASP A 295 -10.65 22.34 -10.86
N CYS A 296 -9.43 22.71 -10.43
CA CYS A 296 -9.17 23.27 -9.10
C CYS A 296 -9.44 24.78 -9.04
N ASP A 297 -10.12 25.31 -10.06
CA ASP A 297 -10.22 26.75 -10.29
C ASP A 297 -11.05 27.44 -9.21
N LYS A 298 -10.54 28.61 -8.78
CA LYS A 298 -10.91 29.34 -7.57
C LYS A 298 -12.30 30.01 -7.61
N GLN A 299 -13.16 29.75 -8.58
CA GLN A 299 -14.55 30.23 -8.46
C GLN A 299 -15.33 29.41 -7.42
N ASP A 300 -14.81 28.25 -7.04
CA ASP A 300 -15.23 27.43 -5.91
C ASP A 300 -14.41 27.70 -4.63
N LEU A 301 -13.97 28.96 -4.39
CA LEU A 301 -13.17 29.40 -3.22
C LEU A 301 -13.78 29.10 -1.83
N GLY A 302 -15.00 28.54 -1.77
CA GLY A 302 -15.62 28.04 -0.55
C GLY A 302 -15.55 26.51 -0.36
N ARG A 303 -14.94 25.77 -1.30
CA ARG A 303 -14.91 24.29 -1.31
C ARG A 303 -13.57 23.69 -0.92
N GLU A 304 -12.62 24.49 -0.44
CA GLU A 304 -11.33 23.97 0.06
C GLU A 304 -11.53 22.91 1.16
N ASP A 305 -12.50 23.14 2.05
CA ASP A 305 -12.86 22.18 3.10
C ASP A 305 -13.37 20.84 2.53
N VAL A 306 -14.07 20.87 1.39
CA VAL A 306 -14.52 19.67 0.68
C VAL A 306 -13.32 18.90 0.14
N PHE A 307 -12.37 19.57 -0.50
CA PHE A 307 -11.19 18.91 -1.05
C PHE A 307 -10.35 18.26 0.06
N VAL A 308 -10.09 19.00 1.14
CA VAL A 308 -9.35 18.50 2.30
C VAL A 308 -10.09 17.32 2.96
N TYR A 309 -11.42 17.41 3.08
CA TYR A 309 -12.24 16.31 3.59
C TYR A 309 -12.10 15.05 2.73
N LEU A 310 -12.27 15.18 1.40
CA LEU A 310 -12.17 14.05 0.46
C LEU A 310 -10.76 13.43 0.45
N ALA A 311 -9.71 14.23 0.59
CA ALA A 311 -8.33 13.73 0.72
C ALA A 311 -8.09 12.99 2.04
N GLY A 312 -8.76 13.39 3.12
CA GLY A 312 -8.64 12.74 4.43
C GLY A 312 -9.54 11.52 4.63
N MET A 313 -10.61 11.39 3.84
CA MET A 313 -11.72 10.45 4.08
C MET A 313 -12.02 9.59 2.84
N PRO A 314 -11.20 8.57 2.52
CA PRO A 314 -11.48 7.64 1.42
C PRO A 314 -12.83 6.91 1.57
N GLN A 315 -13.36 6.78 2.79
CA GLN A 315 -14.70 6.25 3.07
C GLN A 315 -15.81 7.11 2.46
N ALA A 316 -15.64 8.44 2.44
CA ALA A 316 -16.60 9.35 1.84
C ALA A 316 -16.66 9.13 0.33
N ILE A 317 -15.48 9.05 -0.32
CA ILE A 317 -15.37 8.74 -1.75
C ILE A 317 -16.01 7.38 -2.06
N TYR A 318 -15.67 6.36 -1.28
CA TYR A 318 -16.28 5.04 -1.39
C TYR A 318 -17.81 5.10 -1.31
N SER A 319 -18.34 5.83 -0.33
CA SER A 319 -19.79 5.99 -0.16
C SER A 319 -20.45 6.64 -1.38
N GLY A 320 -19.85 7.71 -1.92
CA GLY A 320 -20.33 8.36 -3.15
C GLY A 320 -20.40 7.40 -4.33
N LEU A 321 -19.34 6.60 -4.54
CA LEU A 321 -19.27 5.63 -5.64
C LEU A 321 -20.29 4.49 -5.49
N VAL A 322 -20.51 3.99 -4.27
CA VAL A 322 -21.50 2.93 -4.00
C VAL A 322 -22.92 3.41 -4.27
N ASN A 323 -23.21 4.66 -3.93
CA ASN A 323 -24.53 5.24 -4.10
C ASN A 323 -24.93 5.47 -5.55
N GLN A 324 -23.99 5.51 -6.49
CA GLN A 324 -24.31 5.50 -7.91
C GLN A 324 -25.14 4.26 -8.33
N PHE A 325 -25.11 3.18 -7.54
CA PHE A 325 -25.85 1.94 -7.79
C PHE A 325 -27.05 1.71 -6.85
N ASN A 326 -27.35 2.66 -5.96
CA ASN A 326 -28.34 2.54 -4.89
C ASN A 326 -28.10 1.29 -4.03
N CYS A 327 -26.83 1.05 -3.64
CA CYS A 327 -26.45 -0.12 -2.84
C CYS A 327 -26.36 0.16 -1.34
N SER A 328 -26.51 1.41 -0.91
CA SER A 328 -26.63 1.81 0.50
C SER A 328 -27.79 2.80 0.64
N GLU A 329 -28.55 2.68 1.73
CA GLU A 329 -29.63 3.63 2.05
C GLU A 329 -29.13 4.86 2.84
N GLU A 330 -27.93 4.79 3.44
CA GLU A 330 -27.43 5.79 4.41
C GLU A 330 -26.22 6.60 3.90
N GLY A 331 -25.72 6.32 2.70
CA GLY A 331 -24.53 7.02 2.20
C GLY A 331 -24.84 8.36 1.54
N LEU A 332 -23.83 9.23 1.44
CA LEU A 332 -23.90 10.46 0.65
C LEU A 332 -23.73 10.19 -0.85
N THR A 333 -24.51 10.85 -1.69
CA THR A 333 -24.33 10.87 -3.15
C THR A 333 -23.08 11.69 -3.52
N ILE A 334 -22.61 11.54 -4.76
CA ILE A 334 -21.47 12.32 -5.25
C ILE A 334 -21.77 13.82 -5.22
N ASP A 335 -22.97 14.24 -5.60
CA ASP A 335 -23.37 15.65 -5.57
C ASP A 335 -23.38 16.21 -4.14
N GLU A 336 -23.97 15.48 -3.18
CA GLU A 336 -23.96 15.89 -1.77
C GLU A 336 -22.54 15.99 -1.19
N LEU A 337 -21.62 15.12 -1.65
CA LEU A 337 -20.21 15.20 -1.29
C LEU A 337 -19.53 16.44 -1.88
N LEU A 338 -19.77 16.74 -3.15
CA LEU A 338 -19.16 17.86 -3.86
C LEU A 338 -19.73 19.22 -3.45
N ASP A 339 -20.99 19.27 -3.02
CA ASP A 339 -21.65 20.49 -2.56
C ASP A 339 -21.25 20.87 -1.15
N GLY A 340 -20.81 19.90 -0.33
CA GLY A 340 -20.24 20.16 0.99
C GLY A 340 -21.25 20.50 2.08
N GLU A 341 -22.57 20.49 1.82
CA GLU A 341 -23.61 20.79 2.82
C GLU A 341 -23.52 19.89 4.06
N HIS A 342 -23.08 18.64 3.88
CA HIS A 342 -22.90 17.68 4.96
C HIS A 342 -21.75 18.05 5.92
N LEU A 343 -20.77 18.84 5.47
CA LEU A 343 -19.62 19.25 6.29
C LEU A 343 -20.01 20.21 7.41
N GLU A 344 -21.09 20.99 7.24
CA GLU A 344 -21.59 21.89 8.29
C GLU A 344 -22.04 21.12 9.56
N ASN A 345 -22.39 19.85 9.39
CA ASN A 345 -22.83 18.97 10.48
C ASN A 345 -21.69 18.13 11.06
N LEU A 346 -20.52 18.08 10.41
CA LEU A 346 -19.36 17.37 10.95
C LEU A 346 -18.71 18.21 12.03
N THR A 347 -18.50 17.63 13.20
CA THR A 347 -17.68 18.30 14.19
C THR A 347 -16.22 18.28 13.72
N PRO A 348 -15.39 19.27 14.11
CA PRO A 348 -13.95 19.18 13.91
C PRO A 348 -13.33 17.93 14.57
N GLU A 349 -14.03 17.29 15.49
CA GLU A 349 -13.62 16.00 16.03
C GLU A 349 -13.83 14.89 15.00
N ASP A 350 -14.92 14.87 14.23
CA ASP A 350 -15.16 13.86 13.19
C ASP A 350 -14.16 13.95 12.03
N VAL A 351 -13.75 15.18 11.66
CA VAL A 351 -12.78 15.41 10.57
C VAL A 351 -11.34 15.09 10.99
N PHE A 352 -11.00 15.24 12.29
CA PHE A 352 -9.62 15.10 12.79
C PHE A 352 -9.40 13.99 13.83
N ALA A 353 -10.44 13.27 14.28
CA ALA A 353 -10.34 12.23 15.32
C ALA A 353 -9.29 11.17 14.97
N ASP A 354 -9.13 10.93 13.68
CA ASP A 354 -8.34 9.84 13.16
C ASP A 354 -6.84 10.23 12.99
N SER A 355 -6.50 11.52 13.04
CA SER A 355 -5.10 11.99 13.23
C SER A 355 -4.79 12.36 14.68
N LYS A 356 -5.83 12.72 15.46
CA LYS A 356 -5.70 13.09 16.87
C LYS A 356 -5.60 11.91 17.81
N ALA A 357 -6.08 10.69 17.53
CA ALA A 357 -5.94 9.59 18.50
C ALA A 357 -4.46 9.29 18.87
N SER A 358 -3.55 9.35 17.89
CA SER A 358 -2.11 9.22 18.11
C SER A 358 -1.50 10.44 18.81
N ASN A 359 -1.88 11.65 18.38
CA ASN A 359 -1.35 12.90 18.94
C ASN A 359 -1.94 13.26 20.31
N PHE A 360 -3.18 12.88 20.61
CA PHE A 360 -3.85 13.10 21.90
C PHE A 360 -3.20 12.23 22.97
N PHE A 361 -2.92 10.96 22.67
CA PHE A 361 -2.16 10.11 23.58
C PHE A 361 -0.76 10.71 23.81
N THR A 362 -0.10 11.20 22.76
CA THR A 362 1.25 11.76 22.90
C THR A 362 1.27 13.11 23.62
N ILE A 363 0.31 14.01 23.35
CA ILE A 363 0.27 15.36 23.91
C ILE A 363 -0.31 15.38 25.32
N ILE A 364 -1.29 14.52 25.63
CA ILE A 364 -1.98 14.52 26.93
C ILE A 364 -1.49 13.38 27.83
N MET A 365 -1.33 12.16 27.32
CA MET A 365 -0.91 11.04 28.17
C MET A 365 0.59 11.08 28.49
N LEU A 366 1.45 11.59 27.61
CA LEU A 366 2.89 11.68 27.89
C LEU A 366 3.20 12.60 29.08
N PRO A 367 2.66 13.84 29.19
CA PRO A 367 2.85 14.65 30.39
C PRO A 367 2.31 13.98 31.66
N ILE A 368 1.15 13.31 31.59
CA ILE A 368 0.57 12.59 32.74
C ILE A 368 1.50 11.45 33.18
N LEU A 369 2.01 10.64 32.24
CA LEU A 369 2.96 9.57 32.53
C LEU A 369 4.28 10.10 33.08
N CYS A 370 4.78 11.23 32.58
CA CYS A 370 5.96 11.90 33.13
C CYS A 370 5.71 12.38 34.58
N ILE A 371 4.56 12.98 34.87
CA ILE A 371 4.19 13.41 36.22
C ILE A 371 4.10 12.21 37.16
N LEU A 372 3.48 11.11 36.74
CA LEU A 372 3.37 9.88 37.54
C LEU A 372 4.75 9.24 37.78
N ALA A 373 5.63 9.23 36.77
CA ALA A 373 7.00 8.73 36.92
C ALA A 373 7.82 9.59 37.88
N ILE A 374 7.69 10.92 37.82
CA ILE A 374 8.34 11.85 38.75
C ILE A 374 7.80 11.63 40.17
N ALA A 375 6.47 11.57 40.34
CA ALA A 375 5.84 11.31 41.63
C ALA A 375 6.31 9.98 42.23
N TYR A 376 6.41 8.93 41.41
CA TYR A 376 6.95 7.65 41.83
C TYR A 376 8.42 7.74 42.29
N GLN A 377 9.28 8.43 41.54
CA GLN A 377 10.69 8.62 41.93
C GLN A 377 10.83 9.44 43.22
N VAL A 378 9.99 10.46 43.41
CA VAL A 378 9.94 11.25 44.65
C VAL A 378 9.49 10.40 45.83
N MET A 379 8.42 9.61 45.68
CA MET A 379 7.97 8.69 46.73
C MET A 379 9.01 7.62 47.06
N LYS A 380 9.72 7.11 46.04
CA LYS A 380 10.80 6.12 46.23
C LYS A 380 11.97 6.73 47.01
N ARG A 381 12.46 7.92 46.63
CA ARG A 381 13.53 8.61 47.36
C ARG A 381 13.11 8.98 48.78
N SER A 382 11.88 9.47 48.97
CA SER A 382 11.35 9.78 50.30
C SER A 382 11.28 8.54 51.19
N LYS A 383 11.07 7.35 50.63
CA LYS A 383 11.07 6.10 51.41
C LYS A 383 12.48 5.70 51.85
N ASP A 384 13.50 6.01 51.06
CA ASP A 384 14.89 5.75 51.42
C ASP A 384 15.42 6.79 52.45
N ASP A 385 14.89 8.02 52.43
CA ASP A 385 15.25 9.09 53.40
C ASP A 385 14.48 9.00 54.73
N ILE A 386 13.29 8.40 54.74
CA ILE A 386 12.61 8.01 55.98
C ILE A 386 13.26 6.71 56.46
N GLY A 387 14.40 6.84 57.12
CA GLY A 387 15.07 5.72 57.78
C GLY A 387 14.12 4.90 58.64
N ASP A 388 14.46 3.63 58.85
CA ASP A 388 13.72 2.50 59.46
C ASP A 388 13.09 2.72 60.88
N GLY A 389 12.82 3.95 61.30
CA GLY A 389 12.34 4.33 62.62
C GLY A 389 10.82 4.37 62.82
N ILE A 390 9.99 4.08 61.81
CA ILE A 390 8.53 4.00 61.99
C ILE A 390 8.05 2.57 61.70
N VAL A 391 7.84 1.82 62.77
CA VAL A 391 7.16 0.52 62.78
C VAL A 391 5.68 0.74 62.44
N MET A 392 5.37 0.80 61.14
CA MET A 392 4.00 0.57 60.64
C MET A 392 3.73 -0.93 60.72
N GLY A 393 2.71 -1.30 61.49
CA GLY A 393 2.30 -2.68 61.73
C GLY A 393 2.17 -3.48 60.43
N ASN A 394 2.70 -4.71 60.47
CA ASN A 394 2.65 -5.71 59.42
C ASN A 394 1.22 -5.93 58.90
N ILE A 395 0.84 -5.25 57.82
CA ILE A 395 -0.20 -5.72 56.91
C ILE A 395 0.54 -6.18 55.65
N ARG A 396 0.80 -7.49 55.57
CA ARG A 396 1.27 -8.14 54.34
C ARG A 396 0.06 -8.38 53.44
N PRO A 397 -0.10 -7.71 52.30
CA PRO A 397 -1.02 -8.19 51.28
C PRO A 397 -0.47 -9.50 50.70
N ASN A 398 -1.27 -10.55 50.78
CA ASN A 398 -0.94 -11.89 50.30
C ASN A 398 -0.95 -11.91 48.76
N MET A 399 0.18 -11.54 48.14
CA MET A 399 0.34 -11.49 46.67
C MET A 399 0.84 -12.81 46.05
N SER A 400 0.95 -13.90 46.81
CA SER A 400 1.37 -15.21 46.27
C SER A 400 0.30 -15.84 45.38
N GLY A 401 -0.98 -15.69 45.73
CA GLY A 401 -2.09 -16.31 44.98
C GLY A 401 -2.38 -15.69 43.61
N ALA A 402 -1.98 -14.43 43.37
CA ALA A 402 -2.22 -13.75 42.09
C ALA A 402 -1.17 -14.11 41.03
N LYS A 403 0.10 -14.27 41.43
CA LYS A 403 1.19 -14.66 40.51
C LYS A 403 1.03 -16.10 40.01
N GLU A 404 0.55 -17.01 40.85
CA GLU A 404 0.34 -18.41 40.49
C GLU A 404 -0.84 -18.57 39.51
N LYS A 405 -1.94 -17.86 39.75
CA LYS A 405 -3.12 -17.88 38.86
C LYS A 405 -2.89 -17.25 37.49
N MET A 406 -2.07 -16.18 37.41
CA MET A 406 -1.72 -15.56 36.12
C MET A 406 -0.72 -16.41 35.31
N SER A 407 0.20 -17.12 36.00
CA SER A 407 1.14 -18.05 35.36
C SER A 407 0.44 -19.25 34.72
N ASP A 408 -0.54 -19.83 35.41
CA ASP A 408 -1.31 -20.96 34.89
C ASP A 408 -2.27 -20.57 33.76
N ALA A 409 -2.89 -19.38 33.83
CA ALA A 409 -3.68 -18.84 32.73
C ALA A 409 -2.83 -18.60 31.46
N GLY A 410 -1.62 -18.04 31.62
CA GLY A 410 -0.68 -17.82 30.52
C GLY A 410 -0.18 -19.13 29.86
N LYS A 411 0.08 -20.17 30.66
CA LYS A 411 0.46 -21.50 30.13
C LYS A 411 -0.69 -22.18 29.37
N LYS A 412 -1.92 -22.04 29.85
CA LYS A 412 -3.12 -22.65 29.23
C LYS A 412 -3.53 -21.95 27.92
N ILE A 413 -3.23 -20.66 27.78
CA ILE A 413 -3.45 -19.89 26.55
C ILE A 413 -2.36 -20.21 25.52
N LYS A 414 -1.08 -20.26 25.93
CA LYS A 414 0.04 -20.63 25.04
C LYS A 414 -0.08 -22.06 24.48
N SER A 415 -0.57 -23.02 25.27
CA SER A 415 -0.76 -24.40 24.78
C SER A 415 -1.95 -24.54 23.82
N LYS A 416 -2.98 -23.68 23.92
CA LYS A 416 -4.10 -23.63 22.98
C LYS A 416 -3.71 -22.97 21.66
N LEU A 417 -2.94 -21.88 21.70
CA LEU A 417 -2.42 -21.20 20.51
C LEU A 417 -1.46 -22.11 19.72
N LYS A 418 -0.50 -22.75 20.41
CA LYS A 418 0.45 -23.66 19.77
C LYS A 418 -0.19 -24.87 19.09
N ARG A 419 -1.36 -25.33 19.58
CA ARG A 419 -2.14 -26.38 18.89
C ARG A 419 -2.87 -25.83 17.67
N LYS A 420 -3.42 -24.61 17.74
CA LYS A 420 -4.13 -23.98 16.62
C LYS A 420 -3.19 -23.73 15.44
N ASP A 421 -1.96 -23.30 15.71
CA ASP A 421 -0.96 -23.02 14.67
C ASP A 421 -0.46 -24.33 14.01
N MET A 422 -0.21 -25.37 14.81
CA MET A 422 0.18 -26.70 14.30
C MET A 422 -0.83 -27.29 13.31
N TYR A 423 -2.14 -27.18 13.60
CA TYR A 423 -3.17 -27.69 12.69
C TYR A 423 -3.39 -26.81 11.47
N ARG A 424 -3.09 -25.50 11.56
CA ARG A 424 -3.14 -24.58 10.41
C ARG A 424 -2.02 -24.89 9.42
N ASP A 425 -0.83 -25.19 9.92
CA ASP A 425 0.33 -25.54 9.09
C ASP A 425 0.16 -26.92 8.44
N GLU A 426 -0.39 -27.90 9.16
CA GLU A 426 -0.69 -29.23 8.60
C GLU A 426 -1.78 -29.21 7.50
N PHE A 427 -2.72 -28.26 7.58
CA PHE A 427 -3.73 -28.03 6.53
C PHE A 427 -3.14 -27.34 5.29
N ARG A 428 -2.14 -26.47 5.48
CA ARG A 428 -1.49 -25.70 4.41
C ARG A 428 -0.63 -26.57 3.49
N ASP A 429 0.00 -27.61 4.04
CA ASP A 429 0.89 -28.54 3.32
C ASP A 429 0.16 -29.62 2.51
N ARG A 430 -1.18 -29.70 2.60
CA ARG A 430 -1.97 -30.81 2.01
C ARG A 430 -2.99 -30.37 0.93
N ARG A 431 -2.73 -29.26 0.23
CA ARG A 431 -3.58 -28.82 -0.90
C ARG A 431 -3.63 -29.89 -1.99
N GLY A 432 -4.83 -30.38 -2.31
CA GLY A 432 -5.08 -31.36 -3.38
C GLY A 432 -5.76 -32.67 -2.96
N MET A 433 -6.05 -32.87 -1.67
CA MET A 433 -6.82 -34.04 -1.21
C MET A 433 -8.31 -33.93 -1.57
N THR A 434 -8.92 -35.06 -1.88
CA THR A 434 -10.37 -35.19 -2.06
C THR A 434 -11.09 -35.23 -0.70
N VAL A 435 -12.38 -34.90 -0.69
CA VAL A 435 -13.22 -34.87 0.53
C VAL A 435 -13.21 -36.22 1.26
N ASN A 436 -13.13 -37.33 0.53
CA ASN A 436 -13.07 -38.67 1.11
C ASN A 436 -11.73 -38.92 1.83
N GLU A 437 -10.61 -38.46 1.27
CA GLU A 437 -9.28 -38.59 1.88
C GLU A 437 -9.17 -37.72 3.15
N MET A 438 -9.73 -36.51 3.15
CA MET A 438 -9.81 -35.69 4.37
C MET A 438 -10.69 -36.34 5.44
N SER A 439 -11.82 -36.95 5.05
CA SER A 439 -12.70 -37.63 6.00
C SER A 439 -12.05 -38.84 6.68
N GLU A 440 -11.20 -39.60 5.99
CA GLU A 440 -10.49 -40.74 6.58
C GLU A 440 -9.41 -40.29 7.58
N VAL A 441 -8.69 -39.20 7.29
CA VAL A 441 -7.67 -38.65 8.18
C VAL A 441 -8.26 -38.16 9.50
N PHE A 442 -9.43 -37.50 9.47
CA PHE A 442 -10.06 -36.99 10.69
C PHE A 442 -10.89 -38.04 11.46
N ALA A 443 -11.16 -39.21 10.86
CA ALA A 443 -11.89 -40.29 11.50
C ALA A 443 -11.10 -40.96 12.64
N ASP A 444 -9.76 -40.97 12.56
CA ASP A 444 -8.87 -41.56 13.57
C ASP A 444 -8.69 -40.68 14.82
N GLU A 445 -9.08 -39.39 14.78
CA GLU A 445 -8.74 -38.41 15.82
C GLU A 445 -9.92 -37.93 16.71
N ASP A 446 -11.00 -38.70 16.88
CA ASP A 446 -12.20 -38.28 17.63
C ASP A 446 -12.96 -37.08 17.01
N TRP A 447 -12.72 -36.72 15.75
CA TRP A 447 -13.45 -35.67 15.06
C TRP A 447 -14.49 -36.23 14.09
N LYS A 448 -15.58 -35.48 13.87
CA LYS A 448 -16.55 -35.71 12.79
C LYS A 448 -16.52 -34.49 11.88
N MET A 449 -16.33 -34.73 10.59
CA MET A 449 -16.48 -33.72 9.56
C MET A 449 -17.90 -33.79 9.00
N SER A 450 -18.56 -32.65 8.84
CA SER A 450 -19.77 -32.53 8.02
C SER A 450 -19.54 -31.52 6.91
N VAL A 451 -20.16 -31.75 5.77
CA VAL A 451 -20.21 -30.83 4.64
C VAL A 451 -21.68 -30.45 4.46
N ASP A 452 -21.97 -29.17 4.40
CA ASP A 452 -23.32 -28.68 4.09
C ASP A 452 -23.56 -28.53 2.58
N ASP A 453 -24.79 -28.17 2.22
CA ASP A 453 -25.21 -28.04 0.82
C ASP A 453 -24.49 -26.90 0.09
N ASP A 454 -23.80 -26.00 0.81
CA ASP A 454 -23.02 -24.88 0.29
C ASP A 454 -21.50 -25.19 0.22
N ASN A 455 -21.12 -26.47 0.37
CA ASN A 455 -19.74 -26.94 0.43
C ASN A 455 -18.90 -26.33 1.58
N GLN A 456 -19.54 -25.89 2.67
CA GLN A 456 -18.81 -25.46 3.86
C GLN A 456 -18.48 -26.65 4.76
N PHE A 457 -17.28 -26.63 5.33
CA PHE A 457 -16.78 -27.71 6.17
C PHE A 457 -16.86 -27.33 7.65
N SER A 458 -17.49 -28.20 8.44
CA SER A 458 -17.51 -28.08 9.90
C SER A 458 -16.88 -29.32 10.55
N LEU A 459 -15.92 -29.10 11.46
CA LEU A 459 -15.29 -30.14 12.26
C LEU A 459 -15.83 -30.12 13.70
N PHE A 460 -16.30 -31.26 14.19
CA PHE A 460 -16.84 -31.45 15.54
C PHE A 460 -16.01 -32.44 16.35
N SER A 461 -15.56 -32.06 17.55
CA SER A 461 -14.90 -32.99 18.47
C SER A 461 -15.91 -33.85 19.23
N LYS A 462 -15.65 -35.16 19.34
CA LYS A 462 -16.48 -36.11 20.13
C LYS A 462 -16.24 -36.05 21.64
N LYS A 463 -15.27 -35.28 22.15
CA LYS A 463 -14.99 -35.28 23.60
C LYS A 463 -16.14 -34.69 24.41
N LYS A 464 -16.60 -35.44 25.42
CA LYS A 464 -17.63 -35.02 26.37
C LYS A 464 -17.16 -33.81 27.19
N GLY A 465 -17.58 -32.62 26.76
CA GLY A 465 -17.39 -31.36 27.47
C GLY A 465 -17.15 -30.20 26.52
N ASN A 466 -18.24 -29.50 26.16
CA ASN A 466 -18.35 -28.37 25.23
C ASN A 466 -17.91 -28.65 23.77
N PRO A 467 -18.86 -28.73 22.81
CA PRO A 467 -18.51 -28.78 21.40
C PRO A 467 -17.76 -27.50 21.04
N THR A 468 -16.57 -27.67 20.46
CA THR A 468 -15.83 -26.58 19.84
C THR A 468 -15.98 -26.80 18.34
N SER A 469 -16.66 -25.89 17.63
CA SER A 469 -16.67 -25.90 16.17
C SER A 469 -15.47 -25.12 15.66
N LEU A 470 -14.89 -25.62 14.57
CA LEU A 470 -13.93 -24.88 13.77
C LEU A 470 -14.53 -24.79 12.37
N ASP A 471 -14.95 -23.59 11.99
CA ASP A 471 -15.46 -23.32 10.66
C ASP A 471 -14.28 -23.02 9.75
N LEU A 472 -14.16 -23.81 8.69
CA LEU A 472 -13.12 -23.67 7.68
C LEU A 472 -13.80 -23.39 6.34
N THR A 473 -13.60 -22.18 5.84
CA THR A 473 -13.99 -21.78 4.49
C THR A 473 -12.76 -21.90 3.61
N ILE A 474 -12.87 -22.63 2.49
CA ILE A 474 -11.80 -22.75 1.48
C ILE A 474 -11.71 -21.44 0.69
#